data_AF-A0A2V5VFC6-F1
#
_entry.id   AF-A0A2V5VFC6-F1
#
_cell.length_a   1.000
_cell.length_b   1.000
_cell.length_c   1.000
_cell.angle_alpha   90.00
_cell.angle_beta   90.00
_cell.angle_gamma   90.00
#
_symmetry.space_group_name_H-M   'P 1'
#
loop_
_entity.id
_entity.type
_entity.pdbx_description
1 polymer ?
#
loop_
_entity_poly.entity_id
_entity_poly.type
_entity_poly.pdbx_seq_one_letter_code
_entity_poly.pdbx_strand_id
1 'polypeptide(L)'
;MATHSRETLLVDILDPSRQVLPDFISYTVVTTDGETLTGLIMAESTASVTVRRPNIPDATIQRSQIKELKADGKSLMPDGLEAGMTVPDMADLLSFLRQPEAALLPKEK
;
A
#
# COMPACT_ATOMS: atom_id res chain seq x y z
N MET A 1 9.91 -3.26 17.94
CA MET A 1 8.80 -3.35 18.91
C MET A 1 7.64 -2.55 18.33
N ALA A 2 6.70 -3.20 17.63
CA ALA A 2 5.56 -2.51 17.04
C ALA A 2 4.56 -2.14 18.16
N THR A 3 4.49 -0.86 18.49
CA THR A 3 3.68 -0.26 19.58
C THR A 3 2.19 -0.12 19.20
N HIS A 4 1.64 -1.01 18.37
CA HIS A 4 0.23 -0.92 17.96
C HIS A 4 -0.65 -1.82 18.85
N SER A 5 -1.63 -1.20 19.52
CA SER A 5 -2.65 -1.90 20.33
C SER A 5 -3.52 -2.78 19.43
N ARG A 6 -4.13 -3.84 19.98
CA ARG A 6 -4.96 -4.79 19.18
C ARG A 6 -6.12 -4.06 18.51
N GLU A 7 -6.67 -3.06 19.19
CA GLU A 7 -7.75 -2.24 18.67
C GLU A 7 -7.30 -1.38 17.48
N THR A 8 -6.06 -0.87 17.49
CA THR A 8 -5.50 -0.08 16.39
C THR A 8 -5.27 -0.97 15.16
N LEU A 9 -4.68 -2.14 15.34
CA LEU A 9 -4.50 -3.11 14.24
C LEU A 9 -5.83 -3.57 13.65
N LEU A 10 -6.83 -3.84 14.49
CA LEU A 10 -8.16 -4.21 14.01
C LEU A 10 -8.78 -3.08 13.16
N VAL A 11 -8.69 -1.83 13.62
CA VAL A 11 -9.19 -0.67 12.87
C VAL A 11 -8.42 -0.47 11.56
N ASP A 12 -7.09 -0.64 11.57
CA ASP A 12 -6.25 -0.49 10.37
C ASP A 12 -6.49 -1.64 9.35
N ILE A 13 -6.91 -2.83 9.81
CA ILE A 13 -7.27 -3.96 8.93
C ILE A 13 -8.68 -3.80 8.36
N LEU A 14 -9.65 -3.38 9.19
CA LEU A 14 -11.05 -3.21 8.79
C LEU A 14 -11.30 -1.92 7.99
N ASP A 15 -10.49 -0.89 8.21
CA ASP A 15 -10.54 0.37 7.47
C ASP A 15 -9.11 0.82 7.12
N PRO A 16 -8.46 0.15 6.16
CA PRO A 16 -7.09 0.45 5.75
C PRO A 16 -6.96 1.82 5.09
N SER A 17 -8.09 2.47 4.76
CA SER A 17 -8.14 3.83 4.23
C SER A 17 -8.12 4.92 5.31
N ARG A 18 -8.31 4.56 6.58
CA ARG A 18 -8.45 5.53 7.69
C ARG A 18 -7.15 6.20 8.10
N GLN A 19 -6.02 5.49 7.97
CA GLN A 19 -4.66 5.97 8.26
C GLN A 19 -3.73 5.61 7.12
N VAL A 20 -3.96 6.16 5.93
CA VAL A 20 -3.00 6.00 4.84
C VAL A 20 -1.82 6.94 5.11
N LEU A 21 -0.72 6.37 5.59
CA LEU A 21 0.57 7.06 5.62
C LEU A 21 0.90 7.57 4.20
N PRO A 22 1.50 8.77 4.04
CA PRO A 22 1.81 9.33 2.72
C PRO A 22 2.59 8.38 1.80
N ASP A 23 3.41 7.52 2.40
CA ASP A 23 4.23 6.50 1.74
C ASP A 23 3.42 5.32 1.15
N PHE A 24 2.13 5.19 1.51
CA PHE A 24 1.25 4.08 1.12
C PHE A 24 -0.01 4.53 0.36
N ILE A 25 -0.09 5.80 -0.05
CA ILE A 25 -1.19 6.33 -0.87
C ILE A 25 -1.02 5.85 -2.32
N SER A 26 -2.10 5.33 -2.91
CA SER A 26 -2.14 5.06 -4.34
C SER A 26 -2.17 6.37 -5.14
N TYR A 27 -1.21 6.54 -6.04
CA TYR A 27 -1.15 7.65 -6.99
C TYR A 27 -1.45 7.16 -8.39
N THR A 28 -2.33 7.87 -9.07
CA THR A 28 -2.60 7.73 -10.49
C THR A 28 -1.83 8.83 -11.23
N VAL A 29 -0.93 8.42 -12.10
CA VAL A 29 -0.08 9.27 -12.93
C VAL A 29 -0.49 9.10 -14.39
N VAL A 30 -0.93 10.19 -15.02
CA VAL A 30 -1.22 10.23 -16.45
C VAL A 30 -0.01 10.83 -17.15
N THR A 31 0.58 10.10 -18.08
CA THR A 31 1.71 10.59 -18.88
C THR A 31 1.22 11.43 -20.07
N THR A 32 2.11 12.26 -20.63
CA THR A 32 1.84 13.04 -21.85
C THR A 32 1.59 12.15 -23.06
N ASP A 33 2.11 10.92 -23.04
CA ASP A 33 1.88 9.91 -24.08
C ASP A 33 0.50 9.24 -23.98
N GLY A 34 -0.28 9.58 -22.95
CA GLY A 34 -1.62 9.03 -22.72
C GLY A 34 -1.65 7.74 -21.90
N GLU A 35 -0.50 7.29 -21.38
CA GLU A 35 -0.43 6.14 -20.49
C GLU A 35 -0.91 6.54 -19.08
N THR A 36 -1.72 5.69 -18.46
CA THR A 36 -2.15 5.88 -17.07
C THR A 36 -1.52 4.82 -16.19
N LEU A 37 -0.80 5.26 -15.17
CA LEU A 37 0.00 4.45 -14.27
C LEU A 37 -0.54 4.60 -12.86
N THR A 38 -0.93 3.51 -12.20
CA THR A 38 -1.40 3.54 -10.81
C THR A 38 -0.42 2.78 -9.92
N GLY A 39 0.08 3.43 -8.86
CA GLY A 39 1.04 2.82 -7.94
C GLY A 39 1.46 3.74 -6.77
N LEU A 40 2.45 3.31 -5.99
CA LEU A 40 3.03 4.07 -4.89
C LEU A 40 4.12 4.99 -5.40
N ILE A 41 4.19 6.22 -4.88
CA ILE A 41 5.35 7.07 -5.09
C ILE A 41 6.42 6.68 -4.06
N MET A 42 7.49 6.04 -4.52
CA MET A 42 8.64 5.68 -3.67
C MET A 42 9.59 6.86 -3.48
N ALA A 43 9.70 7.72 -4.49
CA ALA A 43 10.51 8.91 -4.45
C ALA A 43 9.93 9.97 -5.39
N GLU A 44 9.85 11.20 -4.93
CA GLU A 44 9.51 12.36 -5.75
C GLU A 44 10.62 13.39 -5.68
N SER A 45 11.03 13.87 -6.84
CA SER A 45 11.93 15.01 -7.01
C SER A 45 11.32 16.04 -7.94
N THR A 46 11.97 17.20 -8.04
CA THR A 46 11.55 18.26 -8.97
C THR A 46 11.62 17.82 -10.44
N ALA A 47 12.49 16.85 -10.76
CA ALA A 47 12.75 16.40 -12.13
C ALA A 47 12.06 15.07 -12.48
N SER A 48 11.82 14.21 -11.50
CA SER A 48 11.29 12.85 -11.72
C SER A 48 10.49 12.32 -10.54
N VAL A 49 9.61 11.37 -10.84
CA VAL A 49 8.81 10.63 -9.86
C VAL A 49 9.06 9.14 -10.09
N THR A 50 9.40 8.41 -9.03
CA THR A 50 9.55 6.96 -9.05
C THR A 50 8.29 6.32 -8.51
N VAL A 51 7.61 5.58 -9.37
CA VAL A 51 6.35 4.89 -9.08
C VAL A 51 6.59 3.39 -8.98
N ARG A 52 6.28 2.80 -7.83
CA ARG A 52 6.28 1.35 -7.60
C ARG A 52 4.89 0.80 -7.80
N ARG A 53 4.77 -0.25 -8.63
CA ARG A 53 3.50 -0.87 -8.96
C ARG A 53 3.49 -2.33 -8.47
N PRO A 54 2.31 -2.87 -8.11
CA PRO A 54 2.22 -4.28 -7.73
C PRO A 54 2.64 -5.16 -8.91
N ASN A 55 3.55 -6.11 -8.65
CA ASN A 55 4.06 -7.09 -9.62
C ASN A 55 4.83 -6.53 -10.83
N ILE A 56 5.28 -5.27 -10.79
CA ILE A 56 6.09 -4.65 -11.86
C ILE A 56 7.28 -3.91 -11.21
N PRO A 57 8.48 -3.95 -11.81
CA PRO A 57 9.60 -3.14 -11.33
C PRO A 57 9.27 -1.65 -11.29
N ASP A 58 9.97 -0.94 -10.40
CA ASP A 58 9.83 0.50 -10.21
C ASP A 58 10.05 1.25 -11.51
N ALA A 59 9.13 2.16 -11.83
CA ALA A 59 9.20 3.00 -13.01
C ALA A 59 9.57 4.42 -12.59
N THR A 60 10.67 4.95 -13.11
CA THR A 60 11.02 6.36 -12.92
C THR A 60 10.55 7.15 -14.13
N ILE A 61 9.66 8.12 -13.88
CA ILE A 61 9.01 8.94 -14.89
C ILE A 61 9.51 10.36 -14.73
N GLN A 62 9.94 11.00 -15.82
CA GLN A 62 10.31 12.42 -15.76
C GLN A 62 9.08 13.28 -15.56
N ARG A 63 9.18 14.32 -14.73
CA ARG A 63 8.05 15.21 -14.43
C ARG A 63 7.56 15.97 -15.67
N SER A 64 8.44 16.20 -16.65
CA SER A 64 8.09 16.75 -17.96
C SER A 64 7.19 15.83 -18.81
N GLN A 65 7.14 14.55 -18.49
CA GLN A 65 6.30 13.54 -19.14
C GLN A 65 5.02 13.27 -18.34
N ILE A 66 4.84 13.90 -17.18
CA ILE A 66 3.63 13.75 -16.36
C ILE A 66 2.66 14.85 -16.76
N LYS A 67 1.51 14.43 -17.28
CA LYS A 67 0.40 15.30 -17.63
C LYS A 67 -0.46 15.60 -16.40
N GLU A 68 -0.72 14.59 -15.58
CA GLU A 68 -1.54 14.73 -14.38
C GLU A 68 -1.07 13.74 -13.30
N LEU A 69 -1.05 14.19 -12.05
CA LEU A 69 -0.70 13.36 -10.90
C LEU A 69 -1.81 13.52 -9.86
N LYS A 70 -2.52 12.43 -9.56
CA LYS A 70 -3.66 12.43 -8.66
C LYS A 70 -3.47 11.39 -7.57
N ALA A 71 -3.49 11.82 -6.32
CA ALA A 71 -3.62 10.92 -5.19
C ALA A 71 -5.06 10.39 -5.18
N ASP A 72 -5.24 9.08 -5.33
CA ASP A 72 -6.58 8.47 -5.32
C ASP A 72 -7.17 8.44 -3.89
N GLY A 73 -6.35 8.75 -2.88
CA GLY A 73 -6.74 8.78 -1.46
C GLY A 73 -7.08 7.38 -0.91
N LYS A 74 -6.92 6.34 -1.73
CA LYS A 74 -7.18 4.95 -1.39
C LYS A 74 -5.88 4.24 -1.05
N SER A 75 -5.95 3.39 -0.03
CA SER A 75 -4.88 2.46 0.31
C SER A 75 -4.68 1.46 -0.83
N LEU A 76 -3.45 0.98 -0.99
CA LEU A 76 -3.14 -0.13 -1.89
C LEU A 76 -3.39 -1.51 -1.26
N MET A 77 -3.84 -1.56 -0.02
CA MET A 77 -4.35 -2.80 0.57
C MET A 77 -5.67 -3.19 -0.09
N PRO A 78 -5.88 -4.47 -0.44
CA PRO A 78 -7.16 -4.93 -0.97
C PRO A 78 -8.25 -4.78 0.11
N ASP A 79 -9.33 -4.11 -0.25
CA ASP A 79 -10.52 -4.04 0.59
C ASP A 79 -11.20 -5.42 0.69
N GLY A 80 -11.83 -5.71 1.82
CA GLY A 80 -12.62 -6.94 2.00
C GLY A 80 -11.80 -8.18 2.32
N LEU A 81 -10.61 -8.04 2.94
CA LEU A 81 -9.89 -9.19 3.51
C LEU A 81 -10.76 -9.94 4.55
N GLU A 82 -11.61 -9.22 5.28
CA GLU A 82 -12.59 -9.84 6.19
C GLU A 82 -13.72 -10.60 5.48
N ALA A 83 -13.90 -10.42 4.16
CA ALA A 83 -15.00 -11.02 3.41
C ALA A 83 -14.77 -12.53 3.29
N GLY A 84 -15.33 -13.28 4.24
CA GLY A 84 -15.19 -14.74 4.34
C GLY A 84 -14.37 -15.21 5.54
N MET A 85 -13.80 -14.31 6.34
CA MET A 85 -13.15 -14.66 7.61
C MET A 85 -14.18 -14.73 8.74
N THR A 86 -14.04 -15.73 9.60
CA THR A 86 -14.82 -15.81 10.84
C THR A 86 -14.15 -15.00 11.96
N VAL A 87 -14.89 -14.68 13.03
CA VAL A 87 -14.32 -13.98 14.20
C VAL A 87 -13.07 -14.68 14.78
N PRO A 88 -13.02 -16.03 14.88
CA PRO A 88 -11.80 -16.77 15.20
C PRO A 88 -10.63 -16.48 14.26
N ASP A 89 -10.84 -16.50 12.95
CA ASP A 89 -9.77 -16.27 11.96
C ASP A 89 -9.16 -14.87 12.11
N MET A 90 -9.98 -13.87 12.44
CA MET A 90 -9.52 -12.51 12.70
C MET A 90 -8.67 -12.43 13.99
N ALA A 91 -9.04 -13.18 15.02
CA ALA A 91 -8.26 -13.23 16.26
C ALA A 91 -6.91 -13.93 16.05
N ASP A 92 -6.86 -14.97 15.22
CA ASP A 92 -5.62 -15.63 14.80
C ASP A 92 -4.74 -14.70 13.96
N LEU A 93 -5.32 -13.99 12.98
CA LEU A 93 -4.60 -13.00 12.17
C LEU A 93 -3.99 -11.88 13.02
N LEU A 94 -4.75 -11.33 13.97
CA LEU A 94 -4.25 -10.30 14.90
C LEU A 94 -3.14 -10.83 15.81
N SER A 95 -3.23 -12.10 16.22
CA SER A 95 -2.20 -12.76 17.02
C SER A 95 -0.93 -12.97 16.20
N PHE A 96 -1.06 -13.40 14.95
CA PHE A 96 0.05 -13.54 14.00
C PHE A 96 0.71 -12.20 13.68
N LEU A 97 -0.03 -11.13 13.42
CA LEU A 97 0.57 -9.82 13.12
C LEU A 97 1.33 -9.21 14.30
N ARG A 98 0.93 -9.54 15.54
CA ARG A 98 1.65 -9.11 16.76
C ARG A 98 2.91 -9.92 17.04
N GLN A 99 2.88 -11.20 16.70
CA GLN A 99 4.00 -12.12 16.86
C GLN A 99 4.14 -12.90 15.55
N PRO A 100 4.66 -12.26 14.49
CA PRO A 100 4.80 -12.95 13.22
C PRO A 100 5.81 -14.07 13.45
N GLU A 101 5.32 -15.30 13.33
CA GLU A 101 6.19 -16.46 13.41
C GLU A 101 7.15 -16.34 12.22
N ALA A 102 8.42 -16.04 12.49
CA ALA A 102 9.40 -15.70 11.46
C ALA A 102 9.61 -16.80 10.40
N ALA A 103 9.11 -18.01 10.66
CA ALA A 103 9.07 -19.14 9.74
C ALA A 103 8.03 -18.99 8.61
N LEU A 104 6.99 -18.17 8.81
CA LEU A 104 5.89 -17.96 7.86
C LEU A 104 6.05 -16.69 7.02
N LEU A 105 7.03 -15.85 7.32
CA LEU A 105 7.37 -14.70 6.48
C LEU A 105 8.16 -15.20 5.25
N PRO A 106 7.73 -14.87 4.02
CA PRO A 106 8.52 -15.20 2.84
C PRO A 106 9.88 -14.52 2.99
N LYS A 107 10.95 -15.32 2.93
CA LYS A 107 12.30 -14.77 2.79
C LYS A 107 12.36 -14.09 1.44
N GLU A 108 12.46 -12.76 1.44
CA GLU A 108 12.74 -11.99 0.24
C GLU A 108 13.93 -12.63 -0.49
N LYS A 109 13.76 -12.86 -1.79
CA LYS A 109 14.79 -13.41 -2.67
C LYS A 109 15.29 -12.31 -3.59
#